data_AF-A0A941NNS7-F1
#
_entry.id   AF-A0A941NNS7-F1
#
_cell.length_a   1.000
_cell.length_b   1.000
_cell.length_c   1.000
_cell.angle_alpha   90.00
_cell.angle_beta   90.00
_cell.angle_gamma   90.00
#
_symmetry.space_group_name_H-M   'P 1'
#
loop_
_entity.id
_entity.type
_entity.pdbx_description
1 polymer ?
#
loop_
_entity_poly.entity_id
_entity_poly.type
_entity_poly.pdbx_seq_one_letter_code
_entity_poly.pdbx_strand_id
1 'polypeptide(L)'
;MLDYFALGLLFFVGIVIFYGIIAIHDIPYEIAKARNHPQQDALHVAGWISLFTLHAIWPFLWIWATLYREDRGWGFIKDQGLQEQINLLQTQVNKAQELQEKILALDKKLYDIAQNNTHQNTNILQKIAQLENEIASVKLQLTQVQSKKDPH
;
A
#
# COMPACT_ATOMS: atom_id res chain seq x y z
N MET A 1 8.31 25.26 74.86
CA MET A 1 8.22 26.14 73.66
C MET A 1 9.03 25.58 72.51
N LEU A 2 10.35 25.34 72.67
CA LEU A 2 11.21 24.79 71.60
C LEU A 2 10.78 23.40 71.11
N ASP A 3 10.35 22.49 71.98
CA ASP A 3 10.00 21.13 71.56
C ASP A 3 8.75 21.06 70.68
N TYR A 4 7.74 21.90 70.94
CA TYR A 4 6.56 22.02 70.08
C TYR A 4 6.91 22.68 68.74
N PHE A 5 7.85 23.63 68.74
CA PHE A 5 8.36 24.24 67.52
C PHE A 5 9.18 23.23 66.69
N ALA A 6 10.05 22.45 67.33
CA ALA A 6 10.82 21.38 66.69
C ALA A 6 9.91 20.27 66.13
N LEU A 7 8.87 19.88 66.88
CA LEU A 7 7.88 18.91 66.42
C LEU A 7 7.09 19.42 65.21
N GLY A 8 6.67 20.70 65.24
CA GLY A 8 6.00 21.33 64.10
C GLY A 8 6.91 21.43 62.87
N LEU A 9 8.18 21.82 63.07
CA LEU A 9 9.18 21.89 62.00
C LEU A 9 9.47 20.51 61.42
N LEU A 10 9.57 19.46 62.25
CA LEU A 10 9.78 18.08 61.81
C LEU A 10 8.64 17.61 60.91
N PHE A 11 7.39 17.87 61.30
CA PHE A 11 6.22 17.52 60.50
C PHE A 11 6.15 18.30 59.18
N PHE A 12 6.45 19.60 59.23
CA PHE A 12 6.52 20.45 58.04
C PHE A 12 7.59 19.96 57.05
N VAL A 13 8.81 19.69 57.51
CA VAL A 13 9.89 19.15 56.68
C VAL A 13 9.51 17.79 56.10
N GLY A 14 8.89 16.91 56.90
CA GLY A 14 8.39 15.61 56.42
C GLY A 14 7.38 15.75 55.27
N ILE A 15 6.43 16.68 55.39
CA ILE A 15 5.46 17.00 54.34
C ILE A 15 6.16 17.55 53.09
N VAL A 16 7.07 18.50 53.25
CA VAL A 16 7.80 19.12 52.13
C VAL A 16 8.61 18.07 51.36
N ILE A 17 9.28 17.14 52.06
CA ILE A 17 10.02 16.05 51.44
C ILE A 17 9.06 15.09 50.73
N PHE A 18 7.94 14.72 51.37
CA PHE A 18 6.95 13.81 50.79
C PHE A 18 6.37 14.36 49.47
N TYR A 19 5.93 15.62 49.46
CA TYR A 19 5.44 16.26 48.24
C TYR A 19 6.54 16.52 47.21
N GLY A 20 7.77 16.81 47.66
CA GLY A 20 8.93 16.96 46.78
C GLY A 20 9.24 15.68 45.99
N ILE A 21 9.14 14.52 46.64
CA ILE A 21 9.35 13.21 45.99
C ILE A 21 8.26 12.95 44.94
N ILE A 22 7.00 13.20 45.26
CA ILE A 22 5.87 13.03 44.32
C ILE A 22 6.09 13.89 43.07
N ALA A 23 6.45 15.17 43.25
CA ALA A 23 6.70 16.08 42.12
C ALA A 23 7.84 15.61 41.20
N ILE A 24 8.89 14.98 41.75
CA ILE A 24 10.02 14.45 40.95
C ILE A 24 9.62 13.21 40.14
N HIS A 25 8.66 12.41 40.62
CA HIS A 25 8.19 11.21 39.92
C HIS A 25 7.37 11.53 38.68
N ASP A 26 6.67 12.65 38.68
CA ASP A 26 5.86 13.07 37.54
C ASP A 26 6.70 13.62 36.37
N ILE A 27 7.96 14.01 36.60
CA ILE A 27 8.89 14.51 35.57
C ILE A 27 9.06 13.52 34.39
N PRO A 28 9.41 12.24 34.60
CA PRO A 28 9.50 11.27 33.49
C PRO A 28 8.19 11.09 32.72
N TYR A 29 7.03 11.19 33.39
CA TYR A 29 5.74 11.14 32.70
C TYR A 29 5.55 12.35 31.77
N GLU A 30 5.85 13.56 32.25
CA GLU A 30 5.76 14.78 31.43
C GLU A 30 6.72 14.75 30.24
N ILE A 31 7.93 14.18 30.40
CA ILE A 31 8.88 13.98 29.29
C ILE A 31 8.30 13.01 28.25
N ALA A 32 7.66 11.93 28.68
CA ALA A 32 7.04 10.95 27.79
C ALA A 32 5.81 11.54 27.08
N LYS A 33 5.02 12.36 27.76
CA LYS A 33 3.88 13.08 27.18
C LYS A 33 4.32 14.09 26.13
N ALA A 34 5.36 14.87 26.42
CA ALA A 34 5.94 15.83 25.47
C ALA A 34 6.54 15.18 24.21
N ARG A 35 6.85 13.88 24.26
CA ARG A 35 7.42 13.09 23.15
C ARG A 35 6.40 12.14 22.50
N ASN A 36 5.11 12.29 22.80
CA ASN A 36 4.03 11.41 22.36
C ASN A 36 4.35 9.91 22.54
N HIS A 37 4.92 9.56 23.69
CA HIS A 37 5.29 8.18 24.00
C HIS A 37 4.03 7.28 23.97
N PRO A 38 4.04 6.10 23.33
CA PRO A 38 2.84 5.26 23.20
C PRO A 38 2.36 4.68 24.54
N GLN A 39 3.24 4.61 25.53
CA GLN A 39 2.99 4.02 26.85
C GLN A 39 3.05 5.06 27.99
N GLN A 40 2.55 6.28 27.75
CA GLN A 40 2.49 7.34 28.78
C GLN A 40 1.81 6.87 30.07
N ASP A 41 0.70 6.13 29.96
CA ASP A 41 -0.04 5.61 31.11
C ASP A 41 0.77 4.58 31.89
N ALA A 42 1.62 3.81 31.20
CA ALA A 42 2.51 2.86 31.84
C ALA A 42 3.60 3.56 32.64
N LEU A 43 4.14 4.69 32.17
CA LEU A 43 5.10 5.48 32.94
C LEU A 43 4.43 6.11 34.17
N HIS A 44 3.19 6.57 34.05
CA HIS A 44 2.45 7.12 35.19
C HIS A 44 2.23 6.05 36.27
N VAL A 45 1.67 4.90 35.89
CA VAL A 45 1.45 3.77 36.82
C VAL A 45 2.77 3.24 37.38
N ALA A 46 3.82 3.16 36.56
CA ALA A 46 5.14 2.72 37.01
C ALA A 46 5.81 3.70 37.99
N GLY A 47 5.53 5.01 37.89
CA GLY A 47 5.95 6.00 38.89
C GLY A 47 5.32 5.75 40.26
N TRP A 48 4.04 5.35 40.29
CA TRP A 48 3.39 4.92 41.53
C TRP A 48 3.95 3.59 42.06
N ILE A 49 4.28 2.65 41.17
CA ILE A 49 4.92 1.37 41.54
C ILE A 49 6.34 1.60 42.06
N SER A 50 7.09 2.58 41.54
CA SER A 50 8.47 2.81 41.95
C SER A 50 8.59 3.26 43.42
N LEU A 51 7.56 3.93 43.96
CA LEU A 51 7.44 4.26 45.37
C LEU A 51 7.44 3.00 46.25
N PHE A 52 6.76 1.94 45.84
CA PHE A 52 6.78 0.65 46.53
C PHE A 52 8.12 -0.06 46.41
N THR A 53 8.84 0.13 45.30
CA THR A 53 10.17 -0.48 45.07
C THR A 53 11.33 0.36 45.61
N LEU A 54 11.08 1.28 46.54
CA LEU A 54 12.06 2.22 47.08
C LEU A 54 12.90 2.90 45.98
N HIS A 55 12.23 3.33 44.91
CA HIS A 55 12.83 4.09 43.81
C HIS A 55 13.87 3.33 42.97
N ALA A 56 14.03 2.01 43.14
CA ALA A 56 15.01 1.22 42.39
C ALA A 56 14.77 1.22 40.87
N ILE A 57 13.49 1.21 40.46
CA ILE A 57 13.09 1.19 39.04
C ILE A 57 13.02 2.60 38.44
N TRP A 58 13.08 3.64 39.26
CA TRP A 58 12.88 5.03 38.83
C TRP A 58 13.93 5.54 37.82
N PRO A 59 15.26 5.32 38.02
CA PRO A 59 16.26 5.73 37.03
C PRO A 59 16.07 5.07 35.66
N PHE A 60 15.54 3.84 35.66
CA PHE A 60 15.23 3.11 34.43
C PHE A 60 14.04 3.72 33.68
N LEU A 61 12.98 4.13 34.38
CA LEU A 61 11.83 4.83 33.78
C LEU A 61 12.24 6.14 33.11
N TRP A 62 13.23 6.83 33.68
CA TRP A 62 13.77 8.06 33.12
C TRP A 62 14.48 7.84 31.77
N ILE A 63 15.28 6.77 31.68
CA ILE A 63 15.92 6.35 30.42
C ILE A 63 14.85 5.95 29.40
N TRP A 64 13.84 5.22 29.84
CA TRP A 64 12.76 4.75 28.99
C TRP A 64 11.93 5.91 28.41
N ALA A 65 11.59 6.91 29.23
CA ALA A 65 10.92 8.14 28.82
C ALA A 65 11.69 8.92 27.75
N THR A 66 13.03 8.89 27.81
CA THR A 66 13.90 9.64 26.90
C THR A 66 14.31 8.83 25.66
N LEU A 67 14.20 7.50 25.70
CA LEU A 67 14.57 6.60 24.62
C LEU A 67 13.63 6.69 23.41
N TYR A 68 12.34 6.93 23.64
CA TYR A 68 11.36 7.03 22.57
C TYR A 68 11.51 8.33 21.78
N ARG A 69 11.38 8.19 20.46
CA ARG A 69 11.43 9.26 19.48
C ARG A 69 10.28 9.10 18.50
N GLU A 70 9.50 10.15 18.27
CA GLU A 70 8.38 10.11 17.31
C GLU A 70 8.83 9.77 15.89
N ASP A 71 10.03 10.24 15.51
CA ASP A 71 10.58 10.07 14.16
C ASP A 71 11.17 8.67 13.91
N ARG A 72 11.62 7.95 14.95
CA ARG A 72 12.31 6.65 14.81
C ARG A 72 11.75 5.54 15.69
N GLY A 73 10.71 5.81 16.46
CA GLY A 73 10.18 4.92 17.49
C GLY A 73 11.24 4.55 18.52
N TRP A 74 11.34 3.25 18.82
CA TRP A 74 12.25 2.67 19.83
C TRP A 74 13.66 2.38 19.30
N GLY A 75 13.99 2.82 18.09
CA GLY A 75 15.32 2.64 17.50
C GLY A 75 15.62 1.24 16.97
N PHE A 76 14.67 0.29 17.04
CA PHE A 76 14.91 -1.07 16.57
C PHE A 76 14.65 -1.30 15.08
N ILE A 77 13.56 -0.85 14.45
CA ILE A 77 13.30 -1.14 13.02
C ILE A 77 12.27 -0.14 12.44
N LYS A 78 12.59 0.57 11.33
CA LYS A 78 11.60 0.83 10.25
C LYS A 78 12.08 1.42 8.90
N ASP A 79 13.32 1.25 8.44
CA ASP A 79 13.64 1.71 7.07
C ASP A 79 13.92 0.57 6.08
N GLN A 80 14.83 -0.35 6.39
CA GLN A 80 15.27 -1.31 5.36
C GLN A 80 14.20 -2.32 4.96
N GLY A 81 13.54 -2.99 5.93
CA GLY A 81 12.57 -4.04 5.62
C GLY A 81 11.23 -3.53 5.07
N LEU A 82 10.79 -2.34 5.49
CA LEU A 82 9.56 -1.74 4.96
C LEU A 82 9.78 -1.18 3.56
N GLN A 83 10.92 -0.51 3.33
CA GLN A 83 11.27 0.01 2.01
C GLN A 83 11.46 -1.13 1.01
N GLU A 84 12.05 -2.24 1.43
CA GLU A 84 12.17 -3.44 0.60
C GLU A 84 10.79 -4.04 0.28
N GLN A 85 9.88 -4.14 1.25
CA GLN A 85 8.50 -4.57 0.99
C GLN A 85 7.76 -3.63 0.03
N ILE A 86 7.90 -2.32 0.19
CA ILE A 86 7.31 -1.32 -0.70
C ILE A 86 7.87 -1.47 -2.12
N ASN A 87 9.19 -1.64 -2.26
CA ASN A 87 9.84 -1.85 -3.56
C ASN A 87 9.39 -3.17 -4.21
N LEU A 88 9.23 -4.23 -3.43
CA LEU A 88 8.72 -5.52 -3.90
C LEU A 88 7.26 -5.41 -4.36
N LEU A 89 6.41 -4.72 -3.60
CA LEU A 89 5.02 -4.46 -3.95
C LEU A 89 4.93 -3.63 -5.24
N GLN A 90 5.72 -2.57 -5.35
CA GLN A 90 5.76 -1.73 -6.55
C GLN A 90 6.18 -2.54 -7.78
N THR A 91 7.19 -3.41 -7.63
CA THR A 91 7.64 -4.31 -8.71
C THR A 91 6.55 -5.28 -9.14
N GLN A 92 5.77 -5.83 -8.20
CA GLN A 92 4.65 -6.71 -8.51
C GLN A 92 3.53 -5.98 -9.26
N VAL A 93 3.19 -4.75 -8.85
CA VAL A 93 2.19 -3.92 -9.53
C VAL A 93 2.62 -3.62 -10.97
N ASN A 94 3.86 -3.20 -11.19
CA ASN A 94 4.37 -2.92 -12.53
C ASN A 94 4.31 -4.15 -13.45
N LYS A 95 4.65 -5.34 -12.93
CA LYS A 95 4.53 -6.60 -13.68
C LYS A 95 3.09 -6.92 -14.04
N ALA A 96 2.14 -6.69 -13.13
CA ALA A 96 0.73 -6.92 -13.40
C ALA A 96 0.21 -5.98 -14.50
N GLN A 97 0.63 -4.71 -14.50
CA GLN A 97 0.30 -3.75 -15.55
C GLN A 97 0.86 -4.17 -16.91
N GLU A 98 2.13 -4.58 -16.96
CA GLU A 98 2.76 -5.06 -18.21
C GLU A 98 2.01 -6.27 -18.79
N LEU A 99 1.58 -7.21 -17.93
CA LEU A 99 0.79 -8.36 -18.37
C LEU A 99 -0.58 -7.94 -18.92
N GLN A 100 -1.25 -6.96 -18.30
CA GLN A 100 -2.51 -6.42 -18.79
C GLN A 100 -2.36 -5.76 -20.16
N GLU A 101 -1.29 -4.97 -20.36
CA GLU A 101 -0.99 -4.37 -21.66
C GLU A 101 -0.74 -5.42 -22.74
N LYS A 102 0.00 -6.48 -22.41
CA LYS A 102 0.22 -7.60 -23.34
C LYS A 102 -1.10 -8.28 -23.73
N ILE A 103 -1.99 -8.53 -22.76
CA ILE A 103 -3.31 -9.12 -23.04
C ILE A 103 -4.10 -8.23 -24.00
N LEU A 104 -4.17 -6.92 -23.74
CA LEU A 104 -4.86 -5.97 -24.63
C LEU A 104 -4.26 -5.94 -26.04
N ALA A 105 -2.93 -5.97 -26.15
CA ALA A 105 -2.25 -6.01 -27.44
C ALA A 105 -2.51 -7.32 -28.20
N LEU A 106 -2.58 -8.45 -27.49
CA LEU A 106 -2.94 -9.75 -28.06
C LEU A 106 -4.39 -9.77 -28.54
N ASP A 107 -5.33 -9.27 -27.73
CA ASP A 107 -6.75 -9.18 -28.09
C ASP A 107 -6.93 -8.32 -29.35
N LYS A 108 -6.24 -7.17 -29.43
CA LYS A 108 -6.24 -6.34 -30.63
C LYS A 108 -5.70 -7.09 -31.85
N LYS A 109 -4.57 -7.78 -31.72
CA LYS A 109 -4.02 -8.59 -32.84
C LYS A 109 -4.98 -9.68 -33.29
N LEU A 110 -5.65 -10.36 -32.35
CA LEU A 110 -6.65 -11.37 -32.68
C LEU A 110 -7.85 -10.76 -33.42
N TYR A 111 -8.31 -9.59 -32.98
CA TYR A 111 -9.37 -8.85 -33.66
C TYR A 111 -8.97 -8.46 -35.10
N ASP A 112 -7.77 -7.91 -35.29
CA ASP A 112 -7.26 -7.51 -36.61
C ASP A 112 -7.12 -8.71 -37.54
N ILE A 113 -6.64 -9.85 -37.04
CA ILE A 113 -6.56 -11.11 -37.81
C ILE A 113 -7.96 -11.59 -38.21
N ALA A 114 -8.93 -11.57 -37.30
CA ALA A 114 -10.30 -11.99 -37.58
C ALA A 114 -10.97 -11.10 -38.64
N GLN A 115 -10.76 -9.77 -38.56
CA GLN A 115 -11.27 -8.82 -39.54
C GLN A 115 -10.61 -9.01 -40.92
N ASN A 116 -9.29 -9.16 -40.97
CA ASN A 116 -8.59 -9.41 -42.23
C ASN A 116 -9.08 -10.71 -42.89
N ASN A 117 -9.18 -11.80 -42.13
CA ASN A 117 -9.71 -13.07 -42.65
C ASN A 117 -11.13 -12.92 -43.19
N THR A 118 -12.01 -12.19 -42.48
CA THR A 118 -13.38 -11.91 -42.94
C THR A 118 -13.36 -11.12 -44.26
N HIS A 119 -12.53 -10.08 -44.33
CA HIS A 119 -12.39 -9.26 -45.53
C HIS A 119 -11.86 -10.05 -46.73
N GLN A 120 -10.82 -10.88 -46.53
CA GLN A 120 -10.31 -11.77 -47.57
C GLN A 120 -11.39 -12.73 -48.05
N ASN A 121 -12.15 -13.35 -47.13
CA ASN A 121 -13.24 -14.26 -47.48
C ASN A 121 -14.33 -13.56 -48.28
N THR A 122 -14.76 -12.35 -47.89
CA THR A 122 -15.75 -11.58 -48.65
C THR A 122 -15.24 -11.22 -50.05
N ASN A 123 -13.97 -10.85 -50.18
CA ASN A 123 -13.35 -10.54 -51.48
C ASN A 123 -13.30 -11.79 -52.38
N ILE A 124 -13.00 -12.96 -51.81
CA ILE A 124 -13.01 -14.23 -52.53
C ILE A 124 -14.43 -14.56 -53.02
N LEU A 125 -15.43 -14.45 -52.14
CA LEU A 125 -16.82 -14.72 -52.49
C LEU A 125 -17.33 -13.77 -53.59
N GLN A 126 -16.97 -12.49 -53.54
CA GLN A 126 -17.28 -11.51 -54.58
C GLN A 126 -16.63 -11.88 -55.93
N LYS A 127 -15.37 -12.31 -55.93
CA LYS A 127 -14.68 -12.78 -57.14
C LYS A 127 -15.33 -14.03 -57.73
N ILE A 128 -15.76 -14.97 -56.89
CA ILE A 128 -16.48 -16.17 -57.34
C ILE A 128 -17.80 -15.76 -58.00
N ALA A 129 -18.61 -14.93 -57.35
CA ALA A 129 -19.87 -14.45 -57.91
C ALA A 129 -19.68 -13.67 -59.23
N GLN A 130 -18.60 -12.89 -59.33
CA GLN A 130 -18.25 -12.21 -60.58
C GLN A 130 -17.92 -13.20 -61.70
N LEU A 131 -17.08 -14.21 -61.42
CA LEU A 131 -16.75 -15.26 -62.38
C LEU A 131 -17.97 -16.06 -62.82
N GLU A 132 -18.90 -16.35 -61.90
CA GLU A 132 -20.17 -17.03 -62.23
C GLU A 132 -21.02 -16.21 -63.22
N ASN A 133 -21.12 -14.90 -63.02
CA ASN A 133 -21.81 -13.99 -63.94
C ASN A 133 -21.12 -13.91 -65.31
N GLU A 134 -19.79 -13.85 -65.34
CA GLU A 134 -18.99 -13.87 -66.57
C GLU A 134 -19.25 -15.18 -67.34
N ILE A 135 -19.19 -16.34 -66.68
CA ILE A 135 -19.49 -17.65 -67.28
C ILE A 135 -20.91 -17.70 -67.84
N ALA A 136 -21.91 -17.19 -67.11
CA ALA A 136 -23.30 -17.16 -67.56
C ALA A 136 -23.45 -16.31 -68.84
N SER A 137 -22.80 -15.14 -68.89
CA SER A 137 -22.81 -14.26 -70.05
C SER A 137 -22.15 -14.90 -71.28
N VAL A 138 -21.02 -15.59 -71.11
CA VAL A 138 -20.30 -16.28 -72.19
C VAL A 138 -21.13 -17.46 -72.71
N LYS A 139 -21.77 -18.24 -71.83
CA LYS A 139 -22.68 -19.31 -72.24
C LYS A 139 -23.82 -18.76 -73.10
N LEU A 140 -24.42 -17.63 -72.71
CA LEU A 140 -25.49 -17.00 -73.48
C LEU A 140 -24.99 -16.51 -74.85
N GLN A 141 -23.81 -15.90 -74.92
CA GLN A 141 -23.18 -15.53 -76.20
C GLN A 141 -22.93 -16.75 -77.10
N LEU A 142 -22.45 -17.86 -76.55
CA LEU A 142 -22.20 -19.09 -77.31
C LEU A 142 -23.49 -19.65 -77.92
N THR A 143 -24.59 -19.67 -77.14
CA THR A 143 -25.92 -20.10 -77.63
C THR A 143 -26.42 -19.20 -78.77
N GLN A 144 -26.23 -17.89 -78.68
CA GLN A 144 -26.60 -16.94 -79.73
C GLN A 144 -25.76 -17.16 -81.01
N VAL A 145 -24.46 -17.40 -80.87
CA VAL A 145 -23.58 -17.67 -82.03
C VAL A 145 -23.91 -19.00 -82.69
N GLN A 146 -24.21 -20.05 -81.92
CA GLN A 146 -24.66 -21.34 -82.45
C GLN A 146 -25.99 -21.22 -83.20
N SER A 147 -26.97 -20.48 -82.65
CA SER A 147 -28.25 -20.22 -83.31
C SER A 147 -28.12 -19.45 -84.64
N LYS A 148 -27.05 -18.68 -84.83
CA LYS A 148 -26.81 -17.91 -86.07
C LYS A 148 -26.07 -18.72 -87.15
N LYS A 149 -25.43 -19.83 -86.78
CA LYS A 149 -24.58 -20.65 -87.67
C LYS A 149 -25.34 -21.80 -88.35
N ASP A 150 -26.53 -22.16 -87.85
CA ASP A 150 -27.46 -23.10 -88.50
C ASP A 150 -28.63 -22.35 -89.18
N PRO A 151 -28.44 -21.70 -90.34
CA PRO A 151 -29.55 -21.48 -91.25
C PRO A 151 -29.79 -22.79 -92.01
N HIS A 152 -30.99 -23.34 -91.83
CA HIS A 152 -31.56 -24.24 -92.82
C HIS A 152 -31.44 -23.69 -94.24
#